data_AF-A0A183JA44-F1
#
_entry.id   AF-A0A183JA44-F1
#
_cell.length_a   1.000
_cell.length_b   1.000
_cell.length_c   1.000
_cell.angle_alpha   90.00
_cell.angle_beta   90.00
_cell.angle_gamma   90.00
#
_symmetry.space_group_name_H-M   'P 1'
#
loop_
_entity.id
_entity.type
_entity.pdbx_description
1 polymer ?
#
loop_
_entity_poly.entity_id
_entity_poly.type
_entity_poly.pdbx_seq_one_letter_code
_entity_poly.pdbx_strand_id
1 'polypeptide(L)'
;MVHLYHPYGEEVAFREGFDGVVEPDTPSTSNYCESLNFQELYQLRQYITEANTRQQVIESKLVAMQTLVSKTQQASENCWQALIDEDRLLSKIEILESQLSIYTKVIASGCSEQPANLSEDELRMQIKQLFDEKEKYETTAKESLRRVLQEKLEAVQRLADVERCLESTEEECTKLKKHFESTQRELTSASQQHTRSLQRIEELEKCLQVI
;
A
#
# COMPACT_ATOMS: atom_id res chain seq x y z
N MET A 1 -2.48 -24.15 24.78
CA MET A 1 -1.89 -23.45 25.93
C MET A 1 -1.61 -22.03 25.47
N VAL A 2 -2.31 -21.04 26.00
CA VAL A 2 -2.22 -19.64 25.53
C VAL A 2 -1.18 -18.93 26.39
N HIS A 3 -0.11 -18.44 25.75
CA HIS A 3 0.96 -17.70 26.41
C HIS A 3 0.63 -16.21 26.39
N LEU A 4 0.62 -15.56 27.56
CA LEU A 4 0.29 -14.14 27.72
C LEU A 4 1.57 -13.35 28.01
N TYR A 5 1.72 -12.23 27.32
CA TYR A 5 2.90 -11.35 27.40
C TYR A 5 2.50 -9.95 27.84
N HIS A 6 3.37 -9.30 28.62
CA HIS A 6 3.20 -7.90 29.03
C HIS A 6 3.61 -6.95 27.88
N PRO A 7 3.12 -5.70 27.81
CA PRO A 7 3.48 -4.70 26.77
C PRO A 7 4.97 -4.37 26.57
N TYR A 8 5.88 -4.90 27.40
CA TYR A 8 7.35 -4.77 27.23
C TYR A 8 8.02 -6.06 26.70
N GLY A 9 7.24 -7.11 26.39
CA GLY A 9 7.72 -8.32 25.70
C GLY A 9 8.15 -9.49 26.60
N GLU A 10 7.96 -9.42 27.91
CA GLU A 10 8.25 -10.55 28.82
C GLU A 10 7.03 -11.45 29.04
N GLU A 11 7.25 -12.77 29.07
CA GLU A 11 6.22 -13.80 29.24
C GLU A 11 5.80 -13.92 30.71
N VAL A 12 4.49 -13.97 30.96
CA VAL A 12 3.95 -14.10 32.33
C VAL A 12 4.07 -15.55 32.78
N ALA A 13 5.09 -15.85 33.59
CA ALA A 13 5.23 -17.16 34.23
C ALA A 13 4.11 -17.37 35.27
N PHE A 14 3.26 -18.38 35.05
CA PHE A 14 2.26 -18.82 36.02
C PHE A 14 2.98 -19.31 37.29
N ARG A 15 2.68 -18.67 38.42
CA ARG A 15 3.24 -19.06 39.73
C ARG A 15 2.47 -20.27 40.25
N GLU A 16 3.00 -21.47 40.02
CA GLU A 16 2.50 -22.69 40.66
C GLU A 16 2.91 -22.72 42.14
N GLY A 17 1.93 -22.97 43.01
CA GLY A 17 2.12 -23.41 44.40
C GLY A 17 1.74 -22.40 45.49
N PHE A 18 0.55 -22.57 46.07
CA PHE A 18 0.45 -22.60 47.54
C PHE A 18 -0.73 -23.49 47.97
N ASP A 19 -0.35 -24.52 48.71
CA ASP A 19 -1.15 -25.54 49.38
C ASP A 19 -1.87 -24.96 50.60
N GLY A 20 -3.09 -25.43 50.90
CA GLY A 20 -3.90 -24.88 51.99
C GLY A 20 -5.28 -25.52 52.14
N VAL A 21 -5.32 -26.69 52.77
CA VAL A 21 -6.50 -27.43 53.25
C VAL A 21 -7.33 -26.62 54.26
N VAL A 22 -8.67 -26.50 54.07
CA VAL A 22 -9.71 -26.49 55.13
C VAL A 22 -11.08 -26.95 54.55
N GLU A 23 -11.77 -27.83 55.29
CA GLU A 23 -13.07 -28.50 55.01
C GLU A 23 -14.29 -27.72 55.63
N PRO A 24 -15.54 -28.25 55.70
CA PRO A 24 -16.71 -27.90 54.89
C PRO A 24 -17.81 -27.04 55.58
N ASP A 25 -18.92 -26.81 54.85
CA ASP A 25 -20.27 -26.31 55.24
C ASP A 25 -20.58 -24.81 55.14
N THR A 26 -21.36 -24.43 54.10
CA THR A 26 -22.72 -23.83 54.20
C THR A 26 -23.21 -23.26 52.84
N PRO A 27 -24.55 -23.23 52.59
CA PRO A 27 -25.11 -23.07 51.26
C PRO A 27 -25.28 -21.60 50.89
N SER A 28 -24.63 -21.16 49.80
CA SER A 28 -24.94 -19.90 49.11
C SER A 28 -24.48 -19.93 47.66
N THR A 29 -24.87 -20.99 46.94
CA THR A 29 -24.71 -21.07 45.48
C THR A 29 -25.82 -20.24 44.81
N SER A 30 -25.80 -18.93 45.00
CA SER A 30 -26.68 -18.02 44.22
C SER A 30 -26.04 -16.66 43.88
N ASN A 31 -24.84 -16.34 44.37
CA ASN A 31 -24.19 -15.03 44.09
C ASN A 31 -22.93 -15.10 43.23
N TYR A 32 -22.40 -16.29 42.94
CA TYR A 32 -21.24 -16.44 42.05
C TYR A 32 -21.63 -16.41 40.56
N CYS A 33 -22.90 -16.65 40.23
CA CYS A 33 -23.39 -16.68 38.84
C CYS A 33 -23.62 -15.27 38.26
N GLU A 34 -24.04 -14.30 39.07
CA GLU A 34 -24.18 -12.90 38.65
C GLU A 34 -22.84 -12.14 38.63
N SER A 35 -21.90 -12.47 39.51
CA SER A 35 -20.58 -11.83 39.52
C SER A 35 -19.68 -12.27 38.35
N LEU A 36 -19.78 -13.55 37.94
CA LEU A 36 -19.15 -14.06 36.72
C LEU A 36 -19.65 -13.28 35.48
N ASN A 37 -20.96 -13.01 35.41
CA ASN A 37 -21.55 -12.22 34.32
C ASN A 37 -21.08 -10.74 34.33
N PHE A 38 -21.01 -10.10 35.50
CA PHE A 38 -20.56 -8.71 35.60
C PHE A 38 -19.08 -8.52 35.29
N GLN A 39 -18.22 -9.45 35.71
CA GLN A 39 -16.79 -9.42 35.40
C GLN A 39 -16.53 -9.60 33.90
N GLU A 40 -17.22 -10.55 33.26
CA GLU A 40 -17.15 -10.75 31.81
C GLU A 40 -17.67 -9.52 31.05
N LEU A 41 -18.75 -8.90 31.51
CA LEU A 41 -19.30 -7.67 30.94
C LEU A 41 -18.31 -6.49 31.04
N TYR A 42 -17.62 -6.35 32.19
CA TYR A 42 -16.61 -5.30 32.37
C TYR A 42 -15.39 -5.55 31.48
N GLN A 43 -14.93 -6.79 31.37
CA GLN A 43 -13.83 -7.16 30.47
C GLN A 43 -14.21 -6.90 29.01
N LEU A 44 -15.42 -7.23 28.59
CA LEU A 44 -15.90 -6.93 27.24
C LEU A 44 -15.95 -5.42 26.97
N ARG A 45 -16.45 -4.64 27.93
CA ARG A 45 -16.42 -3.17 27.85
C ARG A 45 -15.00 -2.65 27.68
N GLN A 46 -14.04 -3.20 28.43
CA GLN A 46 -12.64 -2.82 28.33
C GLN A 46 -12.07 -3.14 26.93
N TYR A 47 -12.29 -4.35 26.42
CA TYR A 47 -11.83 -4.73 25.07
C TYR A 47 -12.45 -3.86 23.98
N ILE A 48 -13.73 -3.52 24.08
CA ILE A 48 -14.39 -2.61 23.13
C ILE A 48 -13.75 -1.22 23.19
N THR A 49 -13.49 -0.69 24.40
CA THR A 49 -12.84 0.61 24.53
C THR A 49 -11.39 0.61 24.01
N GLU A 50 -10.64 -0.46 24.25
CA GLU A 50 -9.28 -0.61 23.74
C GLU A 50 -9.25 -0.77 22.21
N ALA A 51 -10.15 -1.57 21.65
CA ALA A 51 -10.29 -1.72 20.20
C ALA A 51 -10.64 -0.37 19.55
N ASN A 52 -11.52 0.41 20.17
CA ASN A 52 -11.92 1.72 19.67
C ASN A 52 -10.77 2.74 19.71
N THR A 53 -10.00 2.81 20.80
CA THR A 53 -8.83 3.70 20.87
C THR A 53 -7.75 3.29 19.87
N ARG A 54 -7.50 1.99 19.69
CA ARG A 54 -6.57 1.48 18.69
C ARG A 54 -7.02 1.83 17.27
N GLN A 55 -8.31 1.71 16.98
CA GLN A 55 -8.89 2.11 15.70
C GLN A 55 -8.67 3.60 15.43
N GLN A 56 -8.98 4.47 16.41
CA GLN A 56 -8.80 5.92 16.26
C GLN A 56 -7.33 6.30 15.98
N VAL A 57 -6.37 5.60 16.61
CA VAL A 57 -4.94 5.81 16.34
C VAL A 57 -4.57 5.40 14.92
N ILE A 58 -5.10 4.28 14.42
CA ILE A 58 -4.84 3.82 13.05
C ILE A 58 -5.43 4.80 12.04
N GLU A 59 -6.66 5.27 12.26
CA GLU A 59 -7.31 6.26 11.40
C GLU A 59 -6.50 7.57 11.34
N SER A 60 -6.04 8.06 12.49
CA SER A 60 -5.19 9.26 12.56
C SER A 60 -3.87 9.07 11.79
N LYS A 61 -3.22 7.91 11.96
CA LYS A 61 -2.00 7.57 11.20
C LYS A 61 -2.25 7.50 9.70
N LEU A 62 -3.38 6.91 9.28
CA LEU A 62 -3.75 6.81 7.88
C LEU A 62 -3.95 8.19 7.24
N VAL A 63 -4.66 9.09 7.92
CA VAL A 63 -4.84 10.48 7.47
C VAL A 63 -3.50 11.22 7.37
N ALA A 64 -2.62 11.04 8.37
CA ALA A 64 -1.29 11.65 8.36
C ALA A 64 -0.44 11.13 7.19
N MET A 65 -0.43 9.82 6.95
CA MET A 65 0.27 9.21 5.81
C MET A 65 -0.29 9.70 4.47
N GLN A 66 -1.61 9.75 4.32
CA GLN A 66 -2.26 10.24 3.09
C GLN A 66 -1.88 11.71 2.81
N THR A 67 -1.82 12.53 3.85
CA THR A 67 -1.38 13.93 3.75
C THR A 67 0.10 14.02 3.33
N LEU A 68 0.98 13.19 3.92
CA LEU A 68 2.40 13.17 3.57
C LEU A 68 2.61 12.71 2.13
N VAL A 69 1.88 11.69 1.67
CA VAL A 69 1.93 11.20 0.28
C VAL A 69 1.52 12.33 -0.68
N SER A 70 0.40 13.01 -0.41
CA SER A 70 -0.06 14.13 -1.23
C SER A 70 0.95 15.27 -1.29
N LYS A 71 1.54 15.67 -0.14
CA LYS A 71 2.59 16.70 -0.09
C LYS A 71 3.85 16.29 -0.85
N THR A 72 4.25 15.02 -0.74
CA THR A 72 5.41 14.48 -1.44
C THR A 72 5.18 14.47 -2.94
N GLN A 73 3.99 14.08 -3.38
CA GLN A 73 3.60 14.12 -4.79
C GLN A 73 3.66 15.56 -5.33
N GLN A 74 3.05 16.52 -4.63
CA GLN A 74 3.09 17.93 -5.04
C GLN A 74 4.53 18.47 -5.10
N ALA A 75 5.36 18.14 -4.12
CA ALA A 75 6.77 18.53 -4.12
C ALA A 75 7.54 17.91 -5.28
N SER A 76 7.26 16.66 -5.63
CA SER A 76 7.82 15.99 -6.80
C SER A 76 7.42 16.70 -8.09
N GLU A 77 6.12 16.97 -8.29
CA GLU A 77 5.61 17.70 -9.47
C GLU A 77 6.27 19.08 -9.62
N ASN A 78 6.40 19.83 -8.53
CA ASN A 78 7.10 21.11 -8.52
C ASN A 78 8.59 20.97 -8.87
N CYS A 79 9.25 19.93 -8.38
CA CYS A 79 10.66 19.65 -8.69
C CYS A 79 10.85 19.33 -10.17
N TRP A 80 9.98 18.50 -10.75
CA TRP A 80 9.98 18.20 -12.19
C TRP A 80 9.77 19.46 -13.02
N GLN A 81 8.86 20.34 -12.61
CA GLN A 81 8.65 21.61 -13.31
C GLN A 81 9.89 22.52 -13.25
N ALA A 82 10.52 22.62 -12.08
CA ALA A 82 11.74 23.42 -11.90
C ALA A 82 12.90 22.91 -12.78
N LEU A 83 13.07 21.59 -12.91
CA LEU A 83 14.07 20.99 -13.79
C LEU A 83 13.83 21.32 -15.26
N ILE A 84 12.57 21.30 -15.71
CA ILE A 84 12.21 21.69 -17.08
C ILE A 84 12.54 23.17 -17.32
N ASP A 85 12.25 24.03 -16.35
CA ASP A 85 12.53 25.46 -16.48
C ASP A 85 14.05 25.75 -16.49
N GLU A 86 14.84 25.00 -15.71
CA GLU A 86 16.31 25.04 -15.74
C GLU A 86 16.86 24.65 -17.11
N ASP A 87 16.39 23.55 -17.70
CA ASP A 87 16.81 23.08 -19.03
C ASP A 87 16.54 24.12 -20.13
N ARG A 88 15.40 24.81 -20.03
CA ARG A 88 15.04 25.91 -20.95
C ARG A 88 15.96 27.12 -20.79
N LEU A 89 16.34 27.45 -19.57
CA LEU A 89 17.29 28.53 -19.29
C LEU A 89 18.70 28.17 -19.79
N LEU A 90 19.15 26.93 -19.58
CA LEU A 90 20.41 26.42 -20.10
C LEU A 90 20.47 26.50 -21.63
N SER A 91 19.45 26.00 -22.32
CA SER A 91 19.35 26.11 -23.79
C SER A 91 19.44 27.56 -24.28
N LYS A 92 18.84 28.52 -23.53
CA LYS A 92 18.92 29.94 -23.86
C LYS A 92 20.33 30.52 -23.65
N ILE A 93 21.02 30.10 -22.59
CA ILE A 93 22.41 30.49 -22.31
C ILE A 93 23.30 29.98 -23.44
N GLU A 94 23.20 28.72 -23.84
CA GLU A 94 23.99 28.14 -24.93
C GLU A 94 23.86 28.93 -26.25
N ILE A 95 22.64 29.35 -26.60
CA ILE A 95 22.41 30.17 -27.79
C ILE A 95 23.09 31.53 -27.67
N LEU A 96 22.97 32.19 -26.51
CA LEU A 96 23.60 33.50 -26.28
C LEU A 96 25.12 33.41 -26.30
N GLU A 97 25.70 32.36 -25.71
CA GLU A 97 27.14 32.09 -25.75
C GLU A 97 27.63 31.85 -27.18
N SER A 98 26.88 31.08 -27.98
CA SER A 98 27.17 30.87 -29.40
C SER A 98 27.15 32.19 -30.18
N GLN A 99 26.13 33.03 -29.98
CA GLN A 99 26.05 34.34 -30.60
C GLN A 99 27.22 35.24 -30.21
N LEU A 100 27.57 35.32 -28.92
CA LEU A 100 28.72 36.09 -28.44
C LEU A 100 30.05 35.58 -29.03
N SER A 101 30.22 34.27 -29.14
CA SER A 101 31.40 33.66 -29.78
C SER A 101 31.53 34.09 -31.24
N ILE A 102 30.43 34.13 -31.99
CA ILE A 102 30.41 34.61 -33.37
C ILE A 102 30.77 36.11 -33.43
N TYR A 103 30.12 36.96 -32.63
CA TYR A 103 30.44 38.40 -32.61
C TYR A 103 31.89 38.66 -32.24
N THR A 104 32.42 37.93 -31.25
CA THR A 104 33.82 38.03 -30.83
C THR A 104 34.76 37.66 -31.97
N LYS A 105 34.47 36.58 -32.71
CA LYS A 105 35.26 36.17 -33.89
C LYS A 105 35.21 37.21 -35.01
N VAL A 106 34.03 37.79 -35.27
CA VAL A 106 33.83 38.83 -36.30
C VAL A 106 34.57 40.13 -35.95
N ILE A 107 34.54 40.54 -34.67
CA ILE A 107 35.27 41.73 -34.21
C ILE A 107 36.78 41.46 -34.21
N ALA A 108 37.22 40.27 -33.80
CA ALA A 108 38.62 39.88 -33.81
C ALA A 108 39.20 39.77 -35.23
N SER A 109 38.40 39.41 -36.23
CA SER A 109 38.80 39.43 -37.65
C SER A 109 38.74 40.82 -38.30
N GLY A 110 38.37 41.86 -37.53
CA GLY A 110 38.28 43.27 -37.98
C GLY A 110 39.62 44.02 -38.12
N CYS A 111 40.77 43.36 -37.95
CA CYS A 111 42.11 43.98 -38.07
C CYS A 111 43.08 43.13 -38.90
N SER A 112 42.71 42.76 -40.13
CA SER A 112 43.69 42.41 -41.19
C SER A 112 43.03 42.44 -42.57
N GLU A 113 43.65 43.09 -43.55
CA GLU A 113 43.19 43.25 -44.96
C GLU A 113 43.03 41.96 -45.77
N GLN A 114 43.07 40.80 -45.13
CA GLN A 114 42.65 39.53 -45.71
C GLN A 114 41.87 38.77 -44.66
N PRO A 115 40.54 38.66 -44.80
CA PRO A 115 39.81 37.72 -43.98
C PRO A 115 40.26 36.34 -44.42
N ALA A 116 40.99 35.63 -43.56
CA ALA A 116 40.96 34.19 -43.57
C ALA A 116 39.52 33.78 -43.23
N ASN A 117 38.62 33.96 -44.20
CA ASN A 117 37.34 33.29 -44.22
C ASN A 117 37.69 31.81 -44.08
N LEU A 118 37.06 31.12 -43.13
CA LEU A 118 36.75 29.70 -43.36
C LEU A 118 36.32 29.61 -44.82
N SER A 119 37.03 28.83 -45.62
CA SER A 119 36.74 28.77 -47.05
C SER A 119 35.25 28.53 -47.21
N GLU A 120 34.60 29.16 -48.19
CA GLU A 120 33.16 28.97 -48.42
C GLU A 120 32.80 27.47 -48.47
N ASP A 121 33.74 26.65 -48.94
CA ASP A 121 33.66 25.19 -48.92
C ASP A 121 33.69 24.56 -47.52
N GLU A 122 34.50 25.09 -46.59
CA GLU A 122 34.55 24.63 -45.19
C GLU A 122 33.25 24.98 -44.46
N LEU A 123 32.70 26.17 -44.69
CA LEU A 123 31.39 26.57 -44.15
C LEU A 123 30.27 25.70 -44.73
N ARG A 124 30.26 25.45 -46.04
CA ARG A 124 29.29 24.55 -46.69
C ARG A 124 29.40 23.12 -46.14
N MET A 125 30.61 22.64 -45.89
CA MET A 125 30.84 21.31 -45.32
C MET A 125 30.35 21.23 -43.87
N GLN A 126 30.63 22.23 -43.04
CA GLN A 126 30.11 22.29 -41.66
C GLN A 126 28.58 22.38 -41.62
N ILE A 127 27.97 23.19 -42.49
CA ILE A 127 26.51 23.26 -42.60
C ILE A 127 25.92 21.90 -42.97
N LYS A 128 26.51 21.21 -43.94
CA LYS A 128 26.08 19.86 -44.33
C LYS A 128 26.20 18.88 -43.17
N GLN A 129 27.33 18.88 -42.46
CA GLN A 129 27.54 18.02 -41.31
C GLN A 129 26.49 18.28 -40.21
N LEU A 130 26.19 19.54 -39.91
CA LEU A 130 25.17 19.91 -38.94
C LEU A 130 23.76 19.45 -39.36
N PHE A 131 23.44 19.52 -40.66
CA PHE A 131 22.19 18.97 -41.17
C PHE A 131 22.12 17.45 -41.02
N ASP A 132 23.19 16.73 -41.35
CA ASP A 132 23.26 15.26 -41.22
C ASP A 132 23.16 14.84 -39.74
N GLU A 133 23.82 15.56 -38.83
CA GLU A 133 23.74 15.33 -37.39
C GLU A 133 22.33 15.62 -36.86
N LYS A 134 21.72 16.74 -37.26
CA LYS A 134 20.33 17.07 -36.90
C LYS A 134 19.37 15.98 -37.36
N GLU A 135 19.48 15.50 -38.60
CA GLU A 135 18.61 14.46 -39.14
C GLU A 135 18.76 13.14 -38.37
N LYS A 136 19.99 12.76 -38.02
CA LYS A 136 20.25 11.58 -37.17
C LYS A 136 19.62 11.73 -35.80
N TYR A 137 19.86 12.86 -35.12
CA TYR A 137 19.25 13.13 -33.81
C TYR A 137 17.72 13.09 -33.86
N GLU A 138 17.12 13.72 -34.86
CA GLU A 138 15.67 13.74 -35.05
C GLU A 138 15.11 12.32 -35.28
N THR A 139 15.80 11.51 -36.09
CA THR A 139 15.40 10.13 -36.39
C THR A 139 15.48 9.25 -35.14
N THR A 140 16.61 9.27 -34.43
CA THR A 140 16.81 8.49 -33.21
C THR A 140 15.83 8.90 -32.10
N ALA A 141 15.59 10.21 -31.93
CA ALA A 141 14.61 10.70 -30.96
C ALA A 141 13.18 10.22 -31.29
N LYS A 142 12.77 10.30 -32.57
CA LYS A 142 11.46 9.81 -33.01
C LYS A 142 11.31 8.31 -32.79
N GLU A 143 12.34 7.51 -33.09
CA GLU A 143 12.32 6.06 -32.87
C GLU A 143 12.26 5.71 -31.38
N SER A 144 13.04 6.40 -30.55
CA SER A 144 12.99 6.25 -29.09
C SER A 144 11.59 6.55 -28.53
N LEU A 145 10.98 7.66 -28.96
CA LEU A 145 9.61 8.03 -28.56
C LEU A 145 8.59 6.99 -29.01
N ARG A 146 8.69 6.49 -30.24
CA ARG A 146 7.81 5.42 -30.73
C ARG A 146 7.94 4.16 -29.89
N ARG A 147 9.17 3.76 -29.54
CA ARG A 147 9.44 2.60 -28.70
C ARG A 147 8.81 2.75 -27.32
N VAL A 148 9.04 3.87 -26.64
CA VAL A 148 8.47 4.13 -25.30
C VAL A 148 6.94 4.21 -25.34
N LEU A 149 6.36 4.77 -26.41
CA LEU A 149 4.92 4.81 -26.57
C LEU A 149 4.32 3.41 -26.76
N GLN A 150 5.00 2.55 -27.52
CA GLN A 150 4.62 1.14 -27.69
C GLN A 150 4.70 0.38 -26.36
N GLU A 151 5.79 0.52 -25.62
CA GLU A 151 5.97 -0.07 -24.28
C GLU A 151 4.87 0.39 -23.31
N LYS A 152 4.51 1.68 -23.34
CA LYS A 152 3.41 2.24 -22.54
C LYS A 152 2.07 1.60 -22.90
N LEU A 153 1.75 1.45 -24.18
CA LEU A 153 0.50 0.82 -24.62
C LEU A 153 0.41 -0.64 -24.15
N GLU A 154 1.50 -1.39 -24.28
CA GLU A 154 1.58 -2.77 -23.80
C GLU A 154 1.45 -2.87 -22.27
N ALA A 155 2.03 -1.92 -21.53
CA ALA A 155 1.89 -1.86 -20.08
C ALA A 155 0.44 -1.56 -19.66
N VAL A 156 -0.23 -0.63 -20.35
CA VAL A 156 -1.65 -0.30 -20.10
C VAL A 156 -2.54 -1.50 -20.39
N GLN A 157 -2.29 -2.21 -21.49
CA GLN A 157 -3.05 -3.43 -21.82
C GLN A 157 -2.85 -4.51 -20.76
N ARG A 158 -1.61 -4.76 -20.33
CA ARG A 158 -1.32 -5.71 -19.25
C ARG A 158 -1.97 -5.32 -17.92
N LEU A 159 -2.02 -4.02 -17.60
CA LEU A 159 -2.69 -3.52 -16.40
C LEU A 159 -4.19 -3.83 -16.45
N ALA A 160 -4.85 -3.56 -17.59
CA ALA A 160 -6.27 -3.87 -17.75
C ALA A 160 -6.58 -5.37 -17.63
N ASP A 161 -5.68 -6.23 -18.12
CA ASP A 161 -5.83 -7.68 -17.97
C ASP A 161 -5.68 -8.13 -16.51
N VAL A 162 -4.71 -7.55 -15.77
CA VAL A 162 -4.52 -7.83 -14.34
C VAL A 162 -5.72 -7.34 -13.51
N GLU A 163 -6.25 -6.15 -13.80
CA GLU A 163 -7.45 -5.62 -13.14
C GLU A 163 -8.65 -6.55 -13.32
N ARG A 164 -8.88 -7.06 -14.54
CA ARG A 164 -9.95 -8.03 -14.80
C ARG A 164 -9.75 -9.34 -14.04
N CYS A 165 -8.51 -9.85 -13.97
CA CYS A 165 -8.18 -11.03 -13.19
C CYS A 165 -8.42 -10.79 -11.69
N LEU A 166 -8.03 -9.61 -11.18
CA LEU A 166 -8.25 -9.23 -9.79
C LEU A 166 -9.76 -9.23 -9.46
N GLU A 167 -10.57 -8.55 -10.26
CA GLU A 167 -12.03 -8.50 -10.08
C GLU A 167 -12.64 -9.93 -10.05
N SER A 168 -12.22 -10.81 -10.96
CA SER A 168 -12.63 -12.22 -10.96
C SER A 168 -12.25 -12.94 -9.68
N THR A 169 -11.03 -12.76 -9.17
CA THR A 169 -10.57 -13.41 -7.92
C THR A 169 -11.26 -12.84 -6.68
N GLU A 170 -11.57 -11.54 -6.67
CA GLU A 170 -12.35 -10.92 -5.60
C GLU A 170 -13.77 -11.48 -5.57
N GLU A 171 -14.42 -11.60 -6.74
CA GLU A 171 -15.72 -12.27 -6.84
C GLU A 171 -15.68 -13.70 -6.31
N GLU A 172 -14.69 -14.50 -6.71
CA GLU A 172 -14.51 -15.86 -6.20
C GLU A 172 -14.31 -15.89 -4.68
N CYS A 173 -13.53 -14.97 -4.13
CA CYS A 173 -13.36 -14.83 -2.69
C CYS A 173 -14.68 -14.52 -1.97
N THR A 174 -15.50 -13.60 -2.51
CA THR A 174 -16.82 -13.31 -1.94
C THR A 174 -17.77 -14.51 -2.01
N LYS A 175 -17.74 -15.27 -3.11
CA LYS A 175 -18.53 -16.50 -3.28
C LYS A 175 -18.11 -17.55 -2.26
N LEU A 176 -16.80 -17.76 -2.10
CA LEU A 176 -16.24 -18.72 -1.14
C LEU A 176 -16.59 -18.34 0.30
N LYS A 177 -16.52 -17.05 0.66
CA LYS A 177 -16.90 -16.55 1.98
C LYS A 177 -18.38 -16.82 2.28
N LYS A 178 -19.28 -16.57 1.32
CA LYS A 178 -20.73 -16.89 1.47
C LYS A 178 -20.96 -18.38 1.66
N HIS A 179 -20.25 -19.23 0.91
CA HIS A 179 -20.33 -20.68 1.07
C HIS A 179 -19.86 -21.11 2.47
N PHE A 180 -18.72 -20.60 2.93
CA PHE A 180 -18.21 -20.88 4.27
C PHE A 180 -19.22 -20.49 5.36
N GLU A 181 -19.78 -19.28 5.29
CA GLU A 181 -20.79 -18.81 6.24
C GLU A 181 -22.06 -19.68 6.22
N SER A 182 -22.47 -20.20 5.06
CA SER A 182 -23.61 -21.13 4.97
C SER A 182 -23.32 -22.47 5.61
N THR A 183 -22.19 -23.08 5.27
CA THR A 183 -21.77 -24.35 5.87
C THR A 183 -21.59 -24.23 7.38
N GLN A 184 -21.06 -23.10 7.87
CA GLN A 184 -20.91 -22.85 9.31
C GLN A 184 -22.27 -22.74 10.01
N ARG A 185 -23.26 -22.08 9.39
CA ARG A 185 -24.64 -22.02 9.90
C ARG A 185 -25.27 -23.41 9.96
N GLU A 186 -25.13 -24.20 8.90
CA GLU A 186 -25.64 -25.58 8.85
C GLU A 186 -25.00 -26.46 9.92
N LEU A 187 -23.68 -26.37 10.11
CA LEU A 187 -22.94 -27.10 11.14
C LEU A 187 -23.43 -26.73 12.55
N THR A 188 -23.65 -25.44 12.80
CA THR A 188 -24.15 -24.96 14.10
C THR A 188 -25.58 -25.46 14.34
N SER A 189 -26.45 -25.42 13.33
CA SER A 189 -27.81 -25.96 13.43
C SER A 189 -27.82 -27.47 13.70
N ALA A 190 -26.96 -28.23 13.01
CA ALA A 190 -26.81 -29.66 13.22
C ALA A 190 -26.31 -29.98 14.63
N SER A 191 -25.32 -29.22 15.14
CA SER A 191 -24.83 -29.33 16.51
C SER A 191 -25.94 -29.06 17.54
N GLN A 192 -26.71 -27.99 17.38
CA GLN A 192 -27.85 -27.68 18.26
C GLN A 192 -28.91 -28.78 18.25
N GLN A 193 -29.23 -29.32 17.07
CA GLN A 193 -30.19 -30.42 16.94
C GLN A 193 -29.68 -31.69 17.62
N HIS A 194 -28.38 -32.00 17.50
CA HIS A 194 -27.76 -33.12 18.19
C HIS A 194 -27.84 -32.96 19.72
N THR A 195 -27.52 -31.77 20.25
CA THR A 195 -27.65 -31.48 21.69
C THR A 195 -29.09 -31.65 22.19
N ARG A 196 -30.09 -31.16 21.43
CA ARG A 196 -31.51 -31.34 21.78
C ARG A 196 -31.91 -32.82 21.80
N SER A 197 -31.44 -33.60 20.83
CA SER A 197 -31.71 -35.04 20.79
C SER A 197 -31.08 -35.77 21.99
N LEU A 198 -29.86 -35.39 22.40
CA LEU A 198 -29.22 -35.95 23.60
C LEU A 198 -30.00 -35.62 24.88
N GLN A 199 -30.44 -34.37 25.05
CA GLN A 199 -31.28 -33.96 26.19
C GLN A 199 -32.58 -34.77 26.24
N ARG A 200 -33.23 -34.97 25.08
CA ARG A 200 -34.45 -35.79 24.95
C ARG A 200 -34.22 -37.24 25.38
N ILE A 201 -33.07 -37.82 25.00
CA ILE A 201 -32.70 -39.18 25.41
C ILE A 201 -32.52 -39.25 26.93
N GLU A 202 -31.77 -38.30 27.51
CA GLU A 202 -31.54 -38.24 28.97
C GLU A 202 -32.86 -38.11 29.77
N GLU A 203 -33.79 -37.28 29.30
CA GLU A 203 -35.13 -37.14 29.88
C GLU A 203 -35.91 -38.47 29.86
N LEU A 204 -35.90 -39.17 28.72
CA LEU A 204 -36.58 -40.46 28.57
C LEU A 204 -35.94 -41.54 29.45
N GLU A 205 -34.62 -41.57 29.55
CA GLU A 205 -33.90 -42.50 30.44
C GLU A 205 -34.28 -42.28 31.91
N LYS A 206 -34.39 -41.01 32.35
CA LYS A 206 -34.89 -40.68 33.71
C LYS A 206 -36.32 -41.16 33.93
N CYS A 207 -37.22 -40.98 32.94
CA CYS A 207 -38.59 -41.46 33.06
C CYS A 207 -38.68 -42.99 33.18
N LEU A 208 -37.79 -43.73 32.51
CA LEU A 208 -37.74 -45.20 32.55
C LEU A 208 -37.18 -45.75 33.87
N GLN A 209 -36.35 -45.01 34.60
CA GLN A 209 -35.80 -45.43 35.90
C GLN A 209 -36.77 -45.27 37.09
N VAL A 210 -37.91 -44.60 36.89
CA VAL A 210 -38.91 -44.33 37.94
C VAL A 210 -40.05 -45.37 37.94
N ILE A 211 -40.03 -46.33 37.01
CA ILE A 211 -40.98 -47.46 36.89
C ILE A 211 -40.31 -48.74 37.39
#